data_AF-A0A7X2SXN9-F1
#
_entry.id   AF-A0A7X2SXN9-F1
#
_cell.length_a   1.000
_cell.length_b   1.000
_cell.length_c   1.000
_cell.angle_alpha   90.00
_cell.angle_beta   90.00
_cell.angle_gamma   90.00
#
_symmetry.space_group_name_H-M   'P 1'
#
loop_
_entity.id
_entity.type
_entity.pdbx_description
1 polymer ?
#
loop_
_entity_poly.entity_id
_entity_poly.type
_entity_poly.pdbx_seq_one_letter_code
_entity_poly.pdbx_strand_id
1 'polypeptide(L)' 'MKIVFASRCQQGLRDENQDRTGAELDERKACFVVCDGVAGLPGGEMAAQLVRDTLLSQLQAHADLT' A
#
# COMPACT_ATOMS: atom_id res chain seq x y z
N MET A 1 -18.63 -4.30 7.33
CA MET A 1 -17.67 -4.68 8.40
C MET A 1 -17.29 -3.44 9.22
N LYS A 2 -16.91 -3.53 10.52
CA LYS A 2 -16.42 -2.38 11.31
C LYS A 2 -15.02 -2.64 11.85
N ILE A 3 -14.00 -2.37 11.01
CA ILE A 3 -12.59 -2.41 11.41
C ILE A 3 -12.09 -0.97 11.56
N VAL A 4 -11.56 -0.66 12.73
CA VAL A 4 -10.86 0.60 12.99
C VAL A 4 -9.38 0.36 12.78
N PHE A 5 -8.73 1.16 11.94
CA PHE A 5 -7.30 1.06 11.69
C PHE A 5 -6.65 2.44 11.64
N ALA A 6 -5.33 2.44 11.76
CA ALA A 6 -4.49 3.61 11.57
C ALA A 6 -3.32 3.23 10.67
N SER A 7 -2.79 4.19 9.92
CA SER A 7 -1.57 4.03 9.14
C SER A 7 -0.56 5.09 9.52
N ARG A 8 0.72 4.71 9.53
CA ARG A 8 1.85 5.60 9.74
C ARG A 8 3.01 5.12 8.87
N CYS A 9 3.58 6.03 8.09
CA CYS A 9 4.73 5.78 7.24
C CYS A 9 5.70 6.95 7.41
N GLN A 10 6.96 6.68 7.79
CA GLN A 10 7.93 7.72 8.13
C GLN A 10 9.33 7.36 7.63
N GLN A 11 10.01 8.33 7.03
CA GLN A 11 11.38 8.21 6.50
C GLN A 11 12.44 7.85 7.55
N GLY A 12 12.29 8.36 8.77
CA GLY A 12 13.34 8.28 9.79
C GLY A 12 14.60 9.04 9.38
N LEU A 13 15.76 8.39 9.49
CA LEU A 13 17.09 8.95 9.22
C LEU A 13 17.62 8.66 7.82
N ARG A 14 16.81 8.07 6.93
CA ARG A 14 17.21 7.79 5.55
C ARG A 14 17.09 9.04 4.68
N ASP A 15 17.75 9.04 3.52
CA ASP A 15 17.68 10.13 2.54
C ASP A 15 16.28 10.21 1.90
N GLU A 16 15.63 9.06 1.69
CA GLU A 16 14.31 8.95 1.08
C GLU A 16 13.48 7.87 1.78
N ASN A 17 12.16 8.08 1.82
CA ASN A 17 11.22 7.08 2.28
C ASN A 17 10.73 6.21 1.12
N GLN A 18 11.28 5.00 1.03
CA GLN A 18 10.90 4.03 0.01
C GLN A 18 9.75 3.11 0.46
N ASP A 19 9.18 3.34 1.64
CA ASP A 19 8.03 2.62 2.15
C ASP A 19 6.73 3.20 1.58
N ARG A 20 5.76 2.32 1.34
CA ARG A 20 4.40 2.66 0.93
C ARG A 20 3.40 1.84 1.72
N THR A 21 2.43 2.51 2.32
CA THR A 21 1.27 1.86 2.96
C THR A 21 0.02 2.12 2.14
N GLY A 22 -0.93 1.21 2.20
CA GLY A 22 -2.26 1.38 1.61
C GLY A 22 -3.30 0.52 2.31
N ALA A 23 -4.57 0.87 2.13
CA ALA A 23 -5.67 0.10 2.69
C ALA A 23 -6.88 0.19 1.77
N GLU A 24 -7.65 -0.89 1.71
CA GLU A 24 -8.95 -0.99 1.05
C GLU A 24 -9.91 -1.62 2.06
N LEU A 25 -10.98 -0.91 2.41
CA LEU A 25 -11.97 -1.39 3.37
C LEU A 25 -13.36 -1.08 2.83
N ASP A 26 -14.16 -2.13 2.66
CA ASP A 26 -15.57 -2.01 2.31
C ASP A 26 -16.43 -2.88 3.25
N GLU A 27 -17.70 -3.06 2.90
CA GLU A 27 -18.62 -3.84 3.73
C GLU A 27 -18.28 -5.34 3.76
N ARG A 28 -17.61 -5.84 2.71
CA ARG A 28 -17.33 -7.24 2.39
C ARG A 28 -15.88 -7.65 2.64
N LYS A 29 -14.91 -6.74 2.49
CA LYS A 29 -13.48 -7.03 2.55
C LYS A 29 -12.68 -5.95 3.30
N ALA A 30 -11.52 -6.37 3.80
CA ALA A 30 -10.51 -5.50 4.38
C ALA A 30 -9.12 -5.95 3.92
N CYS A 31 -8.37 -5.05 3.30
CA CYS A 31 -7.00 -5.27 2.87
C CYS A 31 -6.12 -4.13 3.41
N PHE A 32 -4.96 -4.50 3.94
CA PHE A 32 -3.94 -3.57 4.43
C PHE A 32 -2.62 -4.01 3.82
N VAL A 33 -1.89 -3.07 3.22
CA VAL A 33 -0.68 -3.36 2.45
C VAL A 33 0.45 -2.47 2.94
N VAL A 34 1.63 -3.08 3.09
CA VAL A 34 2.91 -2.40 3.31
C VAL A 34 3.87 -2.89 2.24
N CYS A 35 4.48 -1.97 1.51
CA CYS A 35 5.49 -2.23 0.49
C CYS A 35 6.76 -1.48 0.89
N ASP A 36 7.86 -2.19 1.08
CA ASP A 36 9.19 -1.64 1.38
C ASP A 36 10.06 -1.74 0.13
N GLY A 37 10.45 -0.58 -0.40
CA GLY A 37 11.33 -0.49 -1.57
C GLY A 37 12.76 -0.87 -1.22
N VAL A 38 13.39 -1.69 -2.06
CA VAL A 38 14.78 -2.13 -1.83
C VAL A 38 15.74 -0.94 -1.86
N ALA A 39 16.36 -0.66 -0.72
CA ALA A 39 17.32 0.43 -0.55
C ALA A 39 18.59 0.26 -1.39
N GLY A 40 19.19 1.38 -1.80
CA GLY A 40 20.46 1.41 -2.52
C GLY A 40 20.35 1.21 -4.04
N LEU A 41 19.14 0.97 -4.57
CA LEU A 41 18.87 0.97 -6.00
C LEU A 41 17.94 2.15 -6.37
N PRO A 42 18.18 2.81 -7.52
CA PRO A 42 17.23 3.79 -8.05
C PRO A 42 15.85 3.13 -8.24
N GLY A 43 14.79 3.80 -7.79
CA GLY A 43 13.41 3.38 -8.04
C GLY A 43 12.79 2.42 -7.02
N GLY A 44 13.43 2.15 -5.87
CA GLY A 44 12.81 1.38 -4.78
C GLY A 44 11.45 1.97 -4.35
N GLU A 45 11.38 3.29 -4.25
CA GLU A 45 10.13 4.04 -4.01
C GLU A 45 9.05 3.76 -5.07
N MET A 46 9.44 3.80 -6.35
CA MET A 46 8.54 3.57 -7.48
C MET A 46 8.06 2.11 -7.51
N ALA A 47 8.95 1.16 -7.24
CA ALA A 47 8.59 -0.26 -7.15
C ALA A 47 7.57 -0.50 -6.03
N ALA A 48 7.80 0.04 -4.84
CA ALA A 48 6.87 -0.05 -3.72
C ALA A 48 5.51 0.58 -4.05
N GLN A 49 5.52 1.71 -4.75
CA GLN A 49 4.31 2.39 -5.21
C GLN A 49 3.53 1.55 -6.25
N LEU A 50 4.21 1.03 -7.27
CA LEU A 50 3.58 0.22 -8.32
C LEU A 50 2.90 -1.01 -7.74
N VAL A 51 3.54 -1.71 -6.81
CA VAL A 51 2.97 -2.89 -6.16
C VAL A 51 1.72 -2.51 -5.37
N ARG A 52 1.79 -1.49 -4.51
CA ARG A 52 0.65 -1.01 -3.74
C ARG A 52 -0.53 -0.66 -4.65
N ASP A 53 -0.29 0.19 -5.66
CA ASP A 53 -1.34 0.72 -6.53
C ASP A 53 -1.99 -0.41 -7.35
N THR A 54 -1.19 -1.33 -7.88
CA THR A 54 -1.69 -2.50 -8.64
C THR A 54 -2.55 -3.40 -7.77
N LEU A 55 -2.10 -3.75 -6.56
CA LEU A 55 -2.85 -4.63 -5.66
C LEU A 55 -4.18 -4.01 -5.24
N LEU A 56 -4.18 -2.74 -4.83
CA LEU A 56 -5.40 -2.06 -4.41
C LEU A 56 -6.37 -1.87 -5.58
N SER A 57 -5.86 -1.52 -6.77
CA SER A 57 -6.70 -1.40 -7.97
C SER A 57 -7.38 -2.72 -8.35
N GLN A 58 -6.67 -3.84 -8.27
CA GLN A 58 -7.27 -5.15 -8.53
C GLN A 58 -8.35 -5.49 -7.50
N LEU A 59 -8.09 -5.21 -6.22
CA LEU A 59 -9.07 -5.45 -5.15
C LEU A 59 -10.33 -4.59 -5.29
N GLN A 60 -10.19 -3.35 -5.78
CA GLN A 60 -11.30 -2.46 -6.09
C GLN A 60 -12.11 -2.97 -7.29
N ALA A 61 -11.45 -3.30 -8.40
CA ALA A 61 -12.12 -3.78 -9.60
C ALA A 61 -12.90 -5.10 -9.39
N HIS A 62 -12.43 -5.97 -8.49
CA HIS A 62 -13.16 -7.19 -8.12
C HIS A 62 -14.44 -6.92 -7.29
N ALA A 63 -14.66 -5.72 -6.76
CA ALA A 63 -15.90 -5.36 -6.07
C ALA A 63 -17.04 -5.02 -7.03
N ASP A 64 -16.73 -4.47 -8.21
CA ASP A 64 -17.72 -3.92 -9.15
C ASP A 64 -18.42 -4.99 -10.01
N LEU A 65 -18.00 -6.25 -9.92
CA LEU A 65 -18.51 -7.38 -10.72
C LEU A 65 -19.51 -8.29 -9.97
N THR A 66 -19.95 -7.91 -8.76
CA THR A 66 -20.86 -8.72 -7.90
C THR A 66 -21.95 -7.92 -7.20
#